data_AF-A0A3M2MDH8-F1
#
_entry.id   AF-A0A3M2MDH8-F1
#
_cell.length_a   1.000
_cell.length_b   1.000
_cell.length_c   1.000
_cell.angle_alpha   90.00
_cell.angle_beta   90.00
_cell.angle_gamma   90.00
#
_symmetry.space_group_name_H-M   'P 1'
#
loop_
_entity.id
_entity.type
_entity.pdbx_description
1 polymer ?
#
loop_
_entity_poly.entity_id
_entity_poly.type
_entity_poly.pdbx_seq_one_letter_code
_entity_poly.pdbx_strand_id
1 'polypeptide(L)'
;MKIRIMGLPDEIEAAIEALRSVLDVIEESKPYANCGNSRAVRVYLEARPGAAPSAPDQGSAELLARAEAAEDRLRQTASAVRGLADRADAAEATADRWRKRAEEAEAAIAGVRRLCDLTISASCRVQAIEQARDTLTVLDRTMPEG
;
A
#
# COMPACT_ATOMS: atom_id res chain seq x y z
N MET A 1 -47.41 33.01 2.78
CA MET A 1 -47.92 32.17 3.88
C MET A 1 -47.46 32.76 5.20
N LYS A 2 -48.31 32.70 6.25
CA LYS A 2 -47.96 33.18 7.58
C LYS A 2 -47.73 32.00 8.51
N ILE A 3 -46.56 31.94 9.14
CA ILE A 3 -46.13 30.86 10.01
C ILE A 3 -45.94 31.44 11.41
N ARG A 4 -46.53 30.79 12.41
CA ARG A 4 -46.32 31.15 13.82
C ARG A 4 -45.52 30.06 14.50
N ILE A 5 -44.35 30.42 15.02
CA ILE A 5 -43.46 29.54 15.77
C ILE A 5 -43.41 29.98 17.23
N MET A 6 -43.35 29.00 18.13
CA MET A 6 -43.32 29.22 19.57
C MET A 6 -42.29 28.27 20.20
N GLY A 7 -41.45 28.80 21.08
CA GLY A 7 -40.35 28.05 21.68
C GLY A 7 -39.52 28.94 22.59
N LEU A 8 -38.41 28.41 23.11
CA LEU A 8 -37.41 29.24 23.78
C LEU A 8 -36.71 30.16 22.76
N PRO A 9 -36.15 31.32 23.17
CA PRO A 9 -35.50 32.25 22.25
C PRO A 9 -34.46 31.58 21.33
N ASP A 10 -33.58 30.75 21.88
CA ASP A 10 -32.51 30.07 21.13
C ASP A 10 -33.07 29.02 20.15
N GLU A 11 -34.15 28.33 20.54
CA GLU A 11 -34.85 27.37 19.67
C GLU A 11 -35.53 28.07 18.50
N ILE A 12 -36.09 29.26 18.75
CA ILE A 12 -36.72 30.07 17.72
C ILE A 12 -35.68 30.58 16.72
N GLU A 13 -34.53 31.05 17.19
CA GLU A 13 -33.44 31.48 16.31
C GLU A 13 -32.96 30.34 15.39
N ALA A 14 -32.69 29.16 15.98
CA ALA A 14 -32.30 27.98 15.20
C ALA A 14 -33.39 27.52 14.21
N ALA A 15 -34.65 27.58 14.62
CA ALA A 15 -35.78 27.21 13.76
C ALA A 15 -35.97 28.20 12.60
N ILE A 16 -35.79 29.50 12.83
CA ILE A 16 -35.86 30.52 11.77
C ILE A 16 -34.74 30.30 10.75
N GLU A 17 -33.52 30.04 11.20
CA GLU A 17 -32.39 29.78 10.30
C GLU A 17 -32.61 28.52 9.45
N ALA A 18 -33.12 27.45 10.07
CA ALA A 18 -33.50 26.25 9.33
C ALA A 18 -34.63 26.53 8.31
N LEU A 19 -35.64 27.31 8.68
CA LEU A 19 -36.75 27.67 7.78
C LEU A 19 -36.29 28.53 6.60
N ARG A 20 -35.32 29.42 6.78
CA ARG A 20 -34.72 30.21 5.69
C ARG A 20 -34.02 29.35 4.64
N SER A 21 -33.58 28.15 4.99
CA SER A 21 -32.99 27.21 4.02
C SER A 21 -34.00 26.60 3.03
N VAL A 22 -35.30 26.64 3.37
CA VAL A 22 -36.37 25.98 2.60
C VAL A 22 -37.49 26.92 2.16
N LEU A 23 -37.61 28.09 2.80
CA LEU A 23 -38.62 29.10 2.53
C LEU A 23 -37.96 30.45 2.25
N ASP A 24 -38.55 31.21 1.34
CA ASP A 24 -38.23 32.61 1.14
C ASP A 24 -38.92 33.44 2.23
N VAL A 25 -38.20 33.72 3.33
CA VAL A 25 -38.73 34.49 4.46
C VAL A 25 -38.68 35.98 4.11
N ILE A 26 -39.86 36.59 4.01
CA ILE A 26 -40.06 37.97 3.59
C ILE A 26 -40.00 38.93 4.78
N GLU A 27 -40.64 38.54 5.88
CA GLU A 27 -40.72 39.37 7.08
C GLU A 27 -40.68 38.50 8.34
N GLU A 28 -39.94 38.97 9.32
CA GLU A 28 -39.82 38.37 10.64
C GLU A 28 -40.24 39.40 11.69
N SER A 29 -41.23 39.04 12.51
CA SER A 29 -41.65 39.88 13.63
C SER A 29 -40.68 39.77 14.81
N LYS A 30 -40.58 40.81 15.65
CA LYS A 30 -39.89 40.71 16.95
C LYS A 30 -40.48 39.58 17.82
N PRO A 31 -39.68 38.95 18.70
CA PRO A 31 -40.18 37.98 19.66
C PRO A 31 -41.19 38.59 20.64
N TYR A 32 -42.38 38.01 20.72
CA TYR A 32 -43.41 38.37 21.69
C TYR A 32 -43.42 37.39 22.85
N ALA A 33 -43.37 37.86 24.09
CA ALA A 33 -43.48 37.00 25.26
C ALA A 33 -44.85 36.28 25.30
N ASN A 34 -44.84 35.00 25.67
CA ASN A 34 -46.07 34.29 26.03
C ASN A 34 -46.65 34.85 27.33
N CYS A 35 -47.97 34.95 27.44
CA CYS A 35 -48.63 35.36 28.68
C CYS A 35 -48.29 34.38 29.82
N GLY A 36 -48.01 34.91 31.02
CA GLY A 36 -47.65 34.15 32.22
C GLY A 36 -46.14 34.09 32.50
N ASN A 37 -45.70 33.29 33.47
CA ASN A 37 -44.29 33.11 33.84
C ASN A 37 -43.49 32.21 32.87
N SER A 38 -43.90 32.11 31.61
CA SER A 38 -43.20 31.27 30.61
C SER A 38 -42.05 32.03 29.96
N ARG A 39 -40.90 31.37 29.81
CA ARG A 39 -39.74 31.89 29.06
C ARG A 39 -39.92 31.80 27.54
N ALA A 40 -40.97 31.14 27.07
CA ALA A 40 -41.19 30.95 25.64
C ALA A 40 -41.70 32.22 24.96
N VAL A 41 -41.25 32.43 23.73
CA VAL A 41 -41.64 33.55 22.87
C VAL A 41 -42.42 33.05 21.66
N ARG A 42 -43.17 33.95 21.02
CA ARG A 42 -43.84 33.73 19.74
C ARG A 42 -43.22 34.64 18.69
N VAL A 43 -42.95 34.10 17.51
CA VAL A 43 -42.54 34.87 16.33
C VAL A 43 -43.48 34.54 15.17
N TYR A 44 -43.85 35.57 14.41
CA TYR A 44 -44.62 35.46 13.18
C TYR A 44 -43.68 35.68 12.00
N LEU A 45 -43.69 34.73 11.07
CA LEU A 45 -42.96 34.79 9.82
C LEU A 45 -43.95 34.94 8.67
N GLU A 46 -43.68 35.88 7.77
CA GLU A 46 -44.29 35.89 6.44
C GLU A 46 -43.28 35.30 5.46
N ALA A 47 -43.67 34.22 4.79
CA ALA A 47 -42.79 33.50 3.88
C ALA A 47 -43.50 33.14 2.58
N ARG A 48 -42.75 32.91 1.52
CA ARG A 48 -43.22 32.22 0.31
C ARG A 48 -42.60 30.82 0.27
N PRO A 49 -43.24 29.84 -0.40
CA PRO A 49 -42.56 28.61 -0.74
C PRO A 49 -41.25 29.00 -1.43
N GLY A 50 -40.12 28.57 -0.87
CA GLY A 50 -38.85 28.69 -1.57
C GLY A 50 -38.99 27.97 -2.91
N ALA A 51 -38.28 28.43 -3.94
CA ALA A 51 -38.12 27.61 -5.13
C ALA A 51 -37.67 26.22 -4.64
N ALA A 52 -38.40 25.15 -4.99
CA ALA A 52 -37.94 23.78 -4.77
C ALA A 52 -36.46 23.73 -5.17
N PRO A 53 -35.58 23.02 -4.45
CA PRO A 53 -34.15 23.00 -4.77
C PRO A 53 -34.02 22.73 -6.26
N SER A 54 -33.77 23.80 -7.01
CA SER A 54 -33.67 23.73 -8.45
C SER A 54 -32.49 22.81 -8.70
N ALA A 55 -32.60 21.97 -9.73
CA ALA A 55 -31.60 21.01 -10.20
C ALA A 55 -30.18 21.31 -9.67
N PRO A 56 -29.44 20.29 -9.18
CA PRO A 56 -28.18 20.47 -8.44
C PRO A 56 -27.40 21.62 -9.05
N ASP A 57 -27.11 22.63 -8.22
CA ASP A 57 -26.39 23.80 -8.71
C ASP A 57 -25.11 23.35 -9.42
N GLN A 58 -24.64 24.16 -10.37
CA GLN A 58 -23.48 23.77 -11.18
C GLN A 58 -22.26 23.40 -10.30
N GLY A 59 -22.16 23.97 -9.09
CA GLY A 59 -21.15 23.62 -8.09
C GLY A 59 -21.29 22.21 -7.53
N SER A 60 -22.49 21.75 -7.21
CA SER A 60 -22.75 20.38 -6.72
C SER A 60 -22.48 19.34 -7.80
N ALA A 61 -22.87 19.62 -9.05
CA ALA A 61 -22.57 18.75 -10.18
C ALA A 61 -21.05 18.67 -10.45
N GLU A 62 -20.34 19.79 -10.36
CA GLU A 62 -18.89 19.84 -10.54
C GLU A 62 -18.14 19.13 -9.39
N LEU A 63 -18.62 19.25 -8.15
CA LEU A 63 -18.06 18.53 -7.00
C LEU A 63 -18.23 17.02 -7.13
N LEU A 64 -19.41 16.56 -7.57
CA LEU A 64 -19.65 15.14 -7.85
C LEU A 64 -18.73 14.62 -8.97
N ALA A 65 -18.64 15.35 -10.09
CA ALA A 65 -17.74 14.97 -11.18
C ALA A 65 -16.27 14.93 -10.75
N ARG A 66 -15.83 15.86 -9.90
CA ARG A 66 -14.47 15.85 -9.31
C ARG A 66 -14.26 14.67 -8.36
N ALA A 67 -15.27 14.30 -7.58
CA ALA A 67 -15.22 13.15 -6.68
C ALA A 67 -15.12 11.84 -7.46
N GLU A 68 -15.95 11.65 -8.50
CA GLU A 68 -15.88 10.49 -9.40
C GLU A 68 -14.51 10.39 -10.08
N ALA A 69 -14.00 11.50 -10.62
CA ALA A 69 -12.67 11.54 -11.22
C ALA A 69 -11.56 11.25 -10.19
N ALA A 70 -11.74 11.61 -8.92
CA ALA A 70 -10.81 11.26 -7.86
C ALA A 70 -10.86 9.76 -7.52
N GLU A 71 -12.05 9.16 -7.47
CA GLU A 71 -12.22 7.72 -7.25
C GLU A 71 -11.61 6.91 -8.40
N ASP A 72 -11.83 7.30 -9.65
CA ASP A 72 -11.22 6.67 -10.82
C ASP A 72 -9.70 6.73 -10.77
N ARG A 73 -9.14 7.88 -10.38
CA ARG A 73 -7.68 8.01 -10.17
C ARG A 73 -7.19 7.08 -9.08
N LEU A 74 -7.88 7.00 -7.94
CA LEU A 74 -7.52 6.09 -6.86
C LEU A 74 -7.57 4.62 -7.31
N ARG A 75 -8.59 4.23 -8.07
CA ARG A 75 -8.72 2.89 -8.64
C ARG A 75 -7.59 2.58 -9.62
N GLN A 76 -7.23 3.53 -10.49
CA GLN A 76 -6.10 3.39 -11.41
C GLN A 76 -4.77 3.26 -10.66
N THR A 77 -4.53 4.08 -9.63
CA THR A 77 -3.32 3.99 -8.80
C THR A 77 -3.25 2.65 -8.06
N ALA A 78 -4.36 2.18 -7.49
CA ALA A 78 -4.40 0.88 -6.81
C ALA A 78 -4.09 -0.28 -7.76
N SER A 79 -4.61 -0.22 -8.99
CA SER A 79 -4.28 -1.19 -10.05
C SER A 79 -2.78 -1.16 -10.40
N ALA A 80 -2.21 0.04 -10.56
CA ALA A 80 -0.79 0.21 -10.87
C ALA A 80 0.12 -0.30 -9.75
N VAL A 81 -0.23 -0.04 -8.48
CA VAL A 81 0.51 -0.55 -7.31
C VAL A 81 0.46 -2.07 -7.25
N ARG A 82 -0.70 -2.68 -7.54
CA ARG A 82 -0.81 -4.14 -7.63
C ARG A 82 0.11 -4.72 -8.70
N GLY A 83 0.10 -4.15 -9.91
CA GLY A 83 1.00 -4.58 -10.98
C GLY A 83 2.49 -4.29 -10.72
N LEU A 84 2.82 -3.38 -9.81
CA LEU A 84 4.19 -3.22 -9.30
C LEU A 84 4.56 -4.33 -8.31
N ALA A 85 3.65 -4.67 -7.40
CA ALA A 85 3.85 -5.76 -6.43
C ALA A 85 4.05 -7.11 -7.16
N ASP A 86 3.19 -7.43 -8.13
CA ASP A 86 3.30 -8.69 -8.90
C ASP A 86 4.66 -8.79 -9.64
N ARG A 87 5.18 -7.66 -10.13
CA ARG A 87 6.50 -7.60 -10.77
C ARG A 87 7.65 -7.74 -9.77
N ALA A 88 7.50 -7.19 -8.57
CA ALA A 88 8.47 -7.36 -7.49
C ALA A 88 8.57 -8.84 -7.09
N ASP A 89 7.42 -9.50 -6.89
CA ASP A 89 7.36 -10.93 -6.55
C ASP A 89 8.00 -11.79 -7.66
N ALA A 90 7.74 -11.48 -8.93
CA ALA A 90 8.36 -12.16 -10.07
C ALA A 90 9.88 -11.94 -10.14
N ALA A 91 10.35 -10.74 -9.80
CA ALA A 91 11.77 -10.41 -9.76
C ALA A 91 12.47 -11.15 -8.60
N GLU A 92 11.85 -11.21 -7.42
CA GLU A 92 12.36 -11.96 -6.26
C GLU A 92 12.47 -13.46 -6.58
N ALA A 93 11.41 -14.05 -7.14
CA ALA A 93 11.44 -15.45 -7.57
C ALA A 93 12.53 -15.73 -8.62
N THR A 94 12.85 -14.74 -9.46
CA THR A 94 13.96 -14.84 -10.42
C THR A 94 15.30 -14.77 -9.73
N ALA A 95 15.48 -13.85 -8.78
CA ALA A 95 16.71 -13.73 -8.00
C ALA A 95 17.01 -15.01 -7.20
N ASP A 96 16.00 -15.62 -6.58
CA ASP A 96 16.16 -16.88 -5.84
C ASP A 96 16.61 -18.03 -6.75
N ARG A 97 16.07 -18.12 -7.97
CA ARG A 97 16.54 -19.11 -8.96
C ARG A 97 18.01 -18.90 -9.33
N TRP A 98 18.43 -17.65 -9.47
CA TRP A 98 19.84 -17.34 -9.75
C TRP A 98 20.74 -17.66 -8.56
N ARG A 99 20.31 -17.36 -7.34
CA ARG A 99 21.05 -17.70 -6.11
C ARG A 99 21.25 -19.21 -6.00
N LYS A 100 20.19 -19.99 -6.17
CA LYS A 100 20.27 -21.46 -6.15
C LYS A 100 21.22 -22.00 -7.22
N ARG A 101 21.17 -21.46 -8.44
CA ARG A 101 22.11 -21.85 -9.51
C ARG A 101 23.56 -21.49 -9.18
N ALA A 102 23.80 -20.36 -8.52
CA ALA A 102 25.14 -19.99 -8.08
C ALA A 102 25.67 -20.96 -7.02
N GLU A 103 24.86 -21.32 -6.03
CA GLU A 103 25.21 -22.33 -5.02
C GLU A 103 25.52 -23.70 -5.65
N GLU A 104 24.70 -24.16 -6.60
CA GLU A 104 24.95 -25.39 -7.35
C GLU A 104 26.26 -25.33 -8.16
N ALA A 105 26.55 -24.20 -8.79
CA ALA A 105 27.79 -24.00 -9.54
C ALA A 105 29.02 -23.98 -8.63
N GLU A 106 28.96 -23.31 -7.47
CA GLU A 106 30.02 -23.31 -6.47
C GLU A 106 30.30 -24.72 -5.94
N ALA A 107 29.24 -25.49 -5.64
CA ALA A 107 29.37 -26.88 -5.22
C ALA A 107 30.02 -27.76 -6.30
N ALA A 108 29.67 -27.55 -7.57
CA ALA A 108 30.28 -28.25 -8.70
C ALA A 108 31.78 -27.92 -8.84
N ILE A 109 32.15 -26.63 -8.77
CA ILE A 109 33.55 -26.18 -8.83
C ILE A 109 34.35 -26.78 -7.66
N ALA A 110 33.79 -26.79 -6.45
CA ALA A 110 34.42 -27.42 -5.29
C ALA A 110 34.62 -28.93 -5.51
N GLY A 111 33.66 -29.61 -6.14
CA GLY A 111 33.80 -31.01 -6.54
C GLY A 111 34.95 -31.24 -7.52
N VAL A 112 35.06 -30.42 -8.57
CA VAL A 112 36.15 -30.50 -9.55
C VAL A 112 37.50 -30.29 -8.88
N ARG A 113 37.64 -29.28 -8.01
CA ARG A 113 38.88 -29.03 -7.26
C ARG A 113 39.31 -30.25 -6.44
N ARG A 114 38.38 -30.86 -5.69
CA ARG A 114 38.67 -32.09 -4.93
C ARG A 114 39.16 -33.24 -5.83
N LEU A 115 38.55 -33.42 -7.00
CA LEU A 115 39.00 -34.44 -7.95
C LEU A 115 40.40 -34.15 -8.50
N CYS A 116 40.71 -32.89 -8.79
CA CYS A 116 42.04 -32.48 -9.20
C CYS A 116 43.06 -32.78 -8.09
N ASP A 117 42.78 -32.42 -6.84
CA ASP A 117 43.68 -32.66 -5.70
C ASP A 117 43.95 -34.16 -5.50
N LEU A 118 42.91 -35.00 -5.60
CA LEU A 118 43.05 -36.46 -5.53
C LEU A 118 43.93 -37.00 -6.68
N THR A 119 43.73 -36.47 -7.89
CA THR A 119 44.52 -36.89 -9.07
C THR A 119 45.98 -36.50 -8.90
N ILE A 120 46.25 -35.27 -8.48
CA ILE A 120 47.61 -34.78 -8.20
C ILE A 120 48.27 -35.66 -7.13
N SER A 121 47.56 -35.95 -6.03
CA SER A 121 48.06 -36.83 -4.97
C SER A 121 48.38 -38.25 -5.47
N ALA A 122 47.52 -38.81 -6.32
CA ALA A 122 47.75 -40.12 -6.92
C ALA A 122 48.97 -40.12 -7.83
N SER A 123 49.13 -39.10 -8.68
CA SER A 123 50.31 -38.96 -9.56
C SER A 123 51.61 -38.82 -8.77
N CYS A 124 51.64 -37.98 -7.73
CA CYS A 124 52.82 -37.83 -6.87
C CYS A 124 53.18 -39.15 -6.15
N ARG A 125 52.18 -39.95 -5.77
CA ARG A 125 52.41 -41.27 -5.16
C ARG A 125 53.07 -42.24 -6.13
N VAL A 126 52.65 -42.26 -7.41
CA VAL A 126 53.28 -43.11 -8.43
C VAL A 126 54.76 -42.75 -8.60
N GLN A 127 55.07 -41.46 -8.74
CA GLN A 127 56.45 -40.98 -8.88
C GLN A 127 57.32 -41.35 -7.66
N ALA A 128 56.76 -41.22 -6.44
CA ALA A 128 57.48 -41.59 -5.22
C ALA A 128 57.78 -43.11 -5.14
N ILE A 129 56.84 -43.96 -5.60
CA ILE A 129 57.05 -45.41 -5.65
C ILE A 129 58.13 -45.78 -6.68
N GLU A 130 58.12 -45.14 -7.85
CA GLU A 130 59.14 -45.35 -8.89
C GLU A 130 60.53 -44.95 -8.38
N GLN A 131 60.66 -43.76 -7.78
CA GLN A 131 61.94 -43.33 -7.19
C GLN A 131 62.43 -44.28 -6.08
N ALA A 132 61.52 -44.81 -5.26
CA ALA A 132 61.88 -45.79 -4.23
C ALA A 132 62.41 -47.09 -4.85
N ARG A 133 61.78 -47.59 -5.93
CA ARG A 133 62.25 -48.78 -6.66
C ARG A 133 63.62 -48.57 -7.31
N ASP A 134 63.84 -47.41 -7.91
CA ASP A 134 65.14 -47.05 -8.49
C ASP A 134 66.21 -47.00 -7.40
N THR A 135 65.90 -46.41 -6.25
CA THR A 135 66.81 -46.36 -5.10
C THR A 135 67.16 -47.76 -4.59
N LEU A 136 66.17 -48.64 -4.42
CA LEU A 136 66.39 -50.04 -4.02
C LEU A 136 67.26 -50.78 -5.05
N THR A 137 67.00 -50.58 -6.35
CA THR A 137 67.80 -51.19 -7.43
C THR A 137 69.27 -50.75 -7.37
N VAL A 138 69.53 -49.49 -7.03
CA VAL A 138 70.91 -48.98 -6.84
C VAL A 138 71.56 -49.59 -5.60
N LEU A 139 70.82 -49.74 -4.50
CA LEU A 139 71.32 -50.37 -3.28
C LEU A 139 71.68 -51.84 -3.51
N ASP A 140 70.82 -52.61 -4.18
CA ASP A 140 71.08 -54.02 -4.52
C ASP A 140 72.35 -54.19 -5.37
N ARG A 141 72.63 -53.23 -6.27
CA ARG A 141 73.85 -53.24 -7.10
C ARG A 141 75.11 -52.88 -6.31
N THR A 142 74.98 -52.06 -5.26
CA THR A 142 76.12 -51.53 -4.50
C THR A 142 76.44 -52.34 -3.26
N MET A 143 75.48 -53.13 -2.77
CA MET A 143 75.66 -54.11 -1.69
C MET A 143 75.48 -55.53 -2.25
N PRO A 144 76.44 -56.08 -3.01
CA PRO A 144 76.37 -57.48 -3.40
C PRO A 144 76.36 -58.34 -2.14
N GLU A 145 75.40 -59.27 -2.06
CA GLU A 145 75.29 -60.24 -0.96
C GLU A 145 76.65 -60.91 -0.74
N GLY A 146 77.24 -60.66 0.43
CA GLY A 146 78.46 -61.32 0.91
C GLY A 146 78.17 -62.69 1.50
#